data_AF-A0ABD5SDL5-F1
#
_entry.id   AF-A0ABD5SDL5-F1
#
_cell.length_a   1.000
_cell.length_b   1.000
_cell.length_c   1.000
_cell.angle_alpha   90.00
_cell.angle_beta   90.00
_cell.angle_gamma   90.00
#
_symmetry.space_group_name_H-M   'P 1'
#
loop_
_entity.id
_entity.type
_entity.pdbx_description
1 polymer ?
#
loop_
_entity_poly.entity_id
_entity_poly.type
_entity_poly.pdbx_seq_one_letter_code
_entity_poly.pdbx_strand_id
1 'polypeptide(L)' 'MFDTIVIATDGSDSVGRAVDVAVDLAARFDAAVHALYVVDRGEVESSPDAVRED' A
#
# COMPACT_ATOMS: atom_id res chain seq x y z
N MET A 1 -16.67 15.26 -3.78
CA MET A 1 -16.64 14.17 -2.79
C MET A 1 -15.76 13.08 -3.37
N PHE A 2 -15.05 12.30 -2.53
CA PHE A 2 -14.24 11.19 -3.01
C PHE A 2 -15.05 9.90 -2.89
N ASP A 3 -15.20 9.16 -3.99
CA ASP A 3 -15.84 7.84 -3.97
C ASP A 3 -14.81 6.73 -3.73
N THR A 4 -13.53 7.03 -3.94
CA THR A 4 -12.43 6.06 -3.85
C THR A 4 -11.13 6.75 -3.42
N ILE A 5 -10.39 6.08 -2.53
CA ILE A 5 -9.07 6.47 -2.06
C ILE A 5 -8.10 5.32 -2.31
N VAL A 6 -6.95 5.62 -2.94
CA VAL A 6 -5.86 4.68 -3.13
C VAL A 6 -4.75 4.98 -2.11
N ILE A 7 -4.36 3.98 -1.34
CA ILE A 7 -3.27 4.06 -0.36
C ILE A 7 -2.07 3.33 -0.96
N ALA A 8 -1.14 4.09 -1.53
CA ALA A 8 0.16 3.56 -1.93
C ALA A 8 1.04 3.44 -0.69
N THR A 9 1.52 2.22 -0.42
CA THR A 9 2.41 1.93 0.71
C THR A 9 3.67 1.25 0.21
N ASP A 10 4.78 1.49 0.90
CA ASP A 10 6.04 0.77 0.78
C ASP A 10 6.24 -0.23 1.94
N GLY A 11 5.20 -0.46 2.75
CA GLY A 11 5.24 -1.38 3.89
C GLY A 11 6.11 -0.92 5.06
N SER A 12 6.73 0.25 4.98
CA SER A 12 7.60 0.77 6.04
C SER A 12 6.80 1.17 7.28
N ASP A 13 7.40 1.05 8.47
CA ASP A 13 6.78 1.55 9.72
C ASP A 13 6.44 3.04 9.63
N SER A 14 7.23 3.81 8.87
CA SER A 14 7.00 5.24 8.67
C SER A 14 5.71 5.58 7.92
N VAL A 15 5.17 4.65 7.13
CA VAL A 15 3.94 4.88 6.35
C VAL A 15 2.68 4.85 7.21
N GLY A 16 2.74 4.28 8.42
CA GLY A 16 1.57 4.05 9.28
C GLY A 16 0.70 5.29 9.48
N ARG A 17 1.31 6.45 9.78
CA ARG A 17 0.57 7.71 9.95
C ARG A 17 -0.18 8.15 8.68
N ALA A 18 0.38 7.87 7.49
CA ALA A 18 -0.27 8.21 6.23
C ALA A 18 -1.48 7.30 5.98
N VAL A 19 -1.37 6.01 6.36
CA VAL A 19 -2.48 5.06 6.31
C VAL A 19 -3.61 5.51 7.23
N ASP A 20 -3.31 5.87 8.48
CA ASP A 20 -4.31 6.33 9.46
C ASP A 20 -5.12 7.52 8.91
N VAL A 21 -4.43 8.54 8.40
CA VAL A 21 -5.08 9.72 7.82
C VAL A 21 -5.93 9.37 6.60
N ALA A 22 -5.46 8.46 5.74
CA ALA A 22 -6.20 8.07 4.54
C ALA A 22 -7.48 7.26 4.88
N VAL A 23 -7.42 6.41 5.90
CA VAL A 23 -8.58 5.65 6.39
C VAL A 23 -9.61 6.59 7.01
N ASP A 24 -9.18 7.55 7.84
CA ASP A 24 -10.07 8.57 8.41
C ASP A 24 -10.75 9.41 7.32
N LEU A 25 -10.00 9.77 6.27
CA LEU A 25 -10.52 10.50 5.13
C LEU A 25 -11.57 9.67 4.36
N ALA A 26 -11.32 8.38 4.16
CA ALA A 26 -12.26 7.49 3.49
C ALA A 26 -13.57 7.36 4.28
N ALA A 27 -13.48 7.18 5.60
CA ALA A 27 -14.64 7.09 6.47
C ALA A 27 -15.49 8.37 6.44
N ARG A 28 -14.86 9.55 6.35
CA ARG A 28 -15.57 10.83 6.26
C ARG A 28 -16.41 10.95 4.97
N PHE A 29 -16.00 10.28 3.90
CA PHE A 29 -16.66 10.38 2.60
C PHE A 29 -17.40 9.10 2.17
N ASP A 30 -17.46 8.08 3.02
CA ASP A 30 -17.97 6.75 2.66
C ASP A 30 -17.30 6.19 1.39
N ALA A 31 -15.99 6.45 1.26
CA ALA A 31 -15.22 6.10 0.08
C ALA A 31 -14.68 4.67 0.15
N ALA A 32 -14.61 3.99 -0.99
CA ALA A 32 -13.89 2.72 -1.11
C ALA A 32 -12.38 2.93 -0.91
N VAL A 33 -11.70 1.98 -0.26
CA VAL A 33 -10.26 2.01 -0.06
C VAL A 33 -9.59 0.90 -0.88
N HIS A 34 -8.57 1.27 -1.65
CA HIS A 34 -7.67 0.33 -2.32
C HIS A 34 -6.24 0.51 -1.81
N ALA A 35 -5.67 -0.52 -1.20
CA ALA A 35 -4.26 -0.54 -0.86
C ALA A 35 -3.43 -1.00 -2.07
N LEU A 36 -2.30 -0.34 -2.33
CA LEU A 36 -1.36 -0.65 -3.40
C LEU A 36 0.07 -0.69 -2.86
N TYR A 37 0.77 -1.78 -3.14
CA TYR A 37 2.23 -1.89 -2.94
C TYR A 37 2.85 -2.21 -4.30
N VAL A 38 3.95 -1.54 -4.64
CA VAL A 38 4.66 -1.73 -5.91
C VAL A 38 5.96 -2.44 -5.63
N VAL A 39 6.17 -3.58 -6.28
CA VAL A 39 7.41 -4.35 -6.19
C VAL A 39 8.31 -4.00 -7.37
N ASP A 40 9.59 -3.73 -7.12
CA ASP A 40 10.58 -3.64 -8.19
C ASP A 40 10.95 -5.06 -8.67
N ARG A 41 10.71 -5.33 -9.95
CA ARG A 41 11.00 -6.62 -10.56
C ARG A 41 12.49 -6.97 -10.53
N GLY A 42 13.38 -5.98 -10.63
CA GLY A 42 14.82 -6.19 -10.54
C GLY A 42 15.26 -6.63 -9.14
N GLU A 43 14.62 -6.11 -8.09
CA GLU A 43 14.86 -6.59 -6.72
C GLU A 43 14.40 -8.04 -6.56
N VAL A 44 13.22 -8.39 -7.06
CA VAL A 44 12.71 -9.78 -7.03
C VAL A 44 13.61 -10.72 -7.81
N GLU A 45 14.06 -10.32 -9.00
CA GLU A 45 14.98 -11.11 -9.82
C GLU A 45 16.41 -11.19 -9.27
N SER A 46 16.71 -10.47 -8.18
CA SER A 46 17.99 -10.52 -7.46
C SER A 46 17.91 -11.26 -6.12
N SER A 47 16.71 -11.51 -5.59
CA SER A 47 16.51 -12.19 -4.31
C SER A 47 16.90 -13.67 -4.40
N PRO A 48 17.30 -14.33 -3.29
CA PRO A 48 17.61 -15.77 -3.30
C PRO A 48 16.40 -16.60 -3.74
N ASP A 49 16.63 -17.73 -4.44
CA ASP A 49 15.56 -18.60 -4.96
C ASP A 49 14.57 -19.05 -3.86
N ALA A 50 15.06 -19.25 -2.64
CA ALA A 50 14.25 -19.61 -1.47
C ALA A 50 13.18 -18.57 -1.09
N VAL A 51 13.26 -17.34 -1.61
CA VAL A 51 12.33 -16.23 -1.32
C VAL A 51 11.48 -15.86 -2.56
N ARG A 52 11.67 -16.55 -3.71
CA ARG A 52 10.92 -16.28 -4.95
C ARG A 52 9.72 -17.19 -5.18
N GLU A 53 9.65 -18.33 -4.50
CA GLU A 53 8.59 -19.33 -4.69
C GLU A 53 7.37 -19.15 -3.76
N ASP A 54 7.40 -18.14 -2.87
CA ASP A 54 6.29 -17.75 -1.99
C ASP A 54 5.37 -16.68 -2.61
#